data_AF-A0A382TC78-F1
#
_entry.id   AF-A0A382TC78-F1
#
_cell.length_a   1.000
_cell.length_b   1.000
_cell.length_c   1.000
_cell.angle_alpha   90.00
_cell.angle_beta   90.00
_cell.angle_gamma   90.00
#
_symmetry.space_group_name_H-M   'P 1'
#
loop_
_entity.id
_entity.type
_entity.pdbx_description
1 polymer ?
#
loop_
_entity_poly.entity_id
_entity_poly.type
_entity_poly.pdbx_seq_one_letter_code
_entity_poly.pdbx_strand_id
1 'polypeptide(L)'
;DDGSGAAADTYLYVLGSCATDEYGNLNDVLGSNDDCCGYFGPSIVDLNVTAGQDLIIFWANAWNPGPFVFTIEEGEGTEECVDDSYEDNDGYQSPVPIDPGTYDLMLCAGDADWFNLMVGNGQTLTVSLTDINETGGMDVGIFALEIDPSYALAYMTDYNYMEISYSNNLDHPVEFLVMARDYYGMAEGPYTLTIAVEDFEQTTYTVYRDGGAIASDLLLLDYSDVDIADNVEYCYTVTANLGGVESPPSNEACETHVYIEPPAAPTNVAAEGGWLNVCGVDYPAIPWSWDYDLPEGTNVNV
;
A
#
# COMPACT_ATOMS: atom_id res chain seq x y z
N ASP A 1 -34.17 -54.23 -19.45
CA ASP A 1 -34.41 -53.91 -18.04
C ASP A 1 -33.33 -54.59 -17.22
N ASP A 2 -32.27 -53.86 -16.89
CA ASP A 2 -31.09 -54.33 -16.15
C ASP A 2 -31.27 -54.24 -14.63
N GLY A 3 -32.49 -53.92 -14.17
CA GLY A 3 -32.82 -53.83 -12.75
C GLY A 3 -32.34 -52.55 -12.07
N SER A 4 -31.84 -51.55 -12.82
CA SER A 4 -31.47 -50.24 -12.28
C SER A 4 -32.64 -49.26 -12.14
N GLY A 5 -33.77 -49.52 -12.82
CA GLY A 5 -34.91 -48.59 -12.86
C GLY A 5 -34.69 -47.34 -13.74
N ALA A 6 -33.55 -47.22 -14.43
CA ALA A 6 -33.31 -46.19 -15.43
C ALA A 6 -33.77 -46.66 -16.81
N ALA A 7 -34.55 -45.85 -17.52
CA ALA A 7 -34.92 -46.15 -18.90
C ALA A 7 -33.70 -45.89 -19.81
N ALA A 8 -33.27 -46.91 -20.54
CA ALA A 8 -32.23 -46.79 -21.56
C ALA A 8 -32.74 -45.96 -22.76
N ASP A 9 -31.86 -45.21 -23.42
CA ASP A 9 -32.11 -44.47 -24.68
C ASP A 9 -33.08 -43.27 -24.51
N THR A 10 -32.63 -42.25 -23.78
CA THR A 10 -33.38 -40.99 -23.58
C THR A 10 -32.53 -39.80 -24.01
N TYR A 11 -33.04 -38.93 -24.88
CA TYR A 11 -32.32 -37.72 -25.28
C TYR A 11 -32.79 -36.53 -24.46
N LEU A 12 -31.91 -35.99 -23.62
CA LEU A 12 -32.13 -34.80 -22.81
C LEU A 12 -31.60 -33.54 -23.50
N TYR A 13 -32.42 -32.49 -23.54
CA TYR A 13 -32.02 -31.13 -23.83
C TYR A 13 -32.41 -30.20 -22.66
N VAL A 14 -31.52 -29.28 -22.33
CA VAL A 14 -31.78 -28.12 -21.47
C VAL A 14 -31.68 -26.88 -22.35
N LEU A 15 -32.74 -26.08 -22.39
CA LEU A 15 -32.89 -24.96 -23.30
C LEU A 15 -33.10 -23.65 -22.55
N GLY A 16 -32.56 -22.56 -23.09
CA GLY A 16 -32.83 -21.20 -22.63
C GLY A 16 -34.17 -20.67 -23.16
N SER A 17 -34.62 -21.19 -24.31
CA SER A 17 -35.91 -20.85 -24.92
C SER A 17 -36.33 -21.91 -25.94
N CYS A 18 -37.59 -21.87 -26.36
CA CYS A 18 -38.13 -22.73 -27.43
C CYS A 18 -37.79 -22.23 -28.85
N ALA A 19 -36.77 -21.37 -29.02
CA ALA A 19 -36.44 -20.79 -30.30
C ALA A 19 -35.88 -21.84 -31.28
N THR A 20 -36.24 -21.71 -32.56
CA THR A 20 -35.71 -22.57 -33.63
C THR A 20 -35.05 -21.74 -34.72
N ASP A 21 -34.05 -22.31 -35.37
CA ASP A 21 -33.44 -21.75 -36.58
C ASP A 21 -34.37 -21.85 -37.80
N GLU A 22 -33.91 -21.34 -38.95
CA GLU A 22 -34.66 -21.37 -40.21
C GLU A 22 -34.93 -22.78 -40.76
N TYR A 23 -34.26 -23.81 -40.22
CA TYR A 23 -34.42 -25.22 -40.55
C TYR A 23 -35.30 -25.97 -39.54
N GLY A 24 -35.79 -25.28 -38.50
CA GLY A 24 -36.64 -25.85 -37.46
C GLY A 24 -35.88 -26.57 -36.34
N ASN A 25 -34.55 -26.41 -36.25
CA ASN A 25 -33.77 -26.97 -35.15
C ASN A 25 -33.74 -26.01 -33.95
N LEU A 26 -33.75 -26.55 -32.73
CA LEU A 26 -33.57 -25.76 -31.50
C LEU A 26 -32.23 -25.03 -31.55
N ASN A 27 -32.23 -23.71 -31.34
CA ASN A 27 -31.03 -22.88 -31.46
C ASN A 27 -30.59 -22.21 -30.16
N ASP A 28 -31.30 -22.44 -29.06
CA ASP A 28 -30.99 -21.96 -27.72
C ASP A 28 -30.83 -23.14 -26.74
N VAL A 29 -29.86 -24.00 -27.06
CA VAL A 29 -29.54 -25.22 -26.30
C VAL A 29 -28.42 -24.89 -25.33
N LEU A 30 -28.72 -24.96 -24.03
CA LEU A 30 -27.75 -24.74 -22.93
C LEU A 30 -26.96 -26.00 -22.60
N GLY A 31 -27.57 -27.18 -22.81
CA GLY A 31 -26.91 -28.46 -22.67
C GLY A 31 -27.73 -29.58 -23.29
N SER A 32 -27.09 -30.65 -23.72
CA SER A 32 -27.78 -31.81 -24.29
C SER A 32 -26.98 -33.08 -24.10
N ASN A 33 -27.66 -34.19 -23.82
CA ASN A 33 -27.05 -35.50 -23.73
C ASN A 33 -27.96 -36.55 -24.41
N ASP A 34 -27.45 -37.10 -25.50
CA ASP A 34 -27.99 -38.25 -26.25
C ASP A 34 -26.96 -39.37 -26.04
N ASP A 35 -27.23 -40.29 -25.13
CA ASP A 35 -26.34 -41.36 -24.68
C ASP A 35 -25.51 -41.98 -25.82
N CYS A 36 -24.21 -41.63 -25.90
CA CYS A 36 -23.43 -41.88 -27.10
C CYS A 36 -22.65 -43.20 -27.10
N CYS A 37 -22.31 -43.67 -28.31
CA CYS A 37 -21.28 -44.69 -28.61
C CYS A 37 -21.43 -46.06 -27.93
N GLY A 38 -22.66 -46.58 -27.81
CA GLY A 38 -22.93 -47.96 -27.36
C GLY A 38 -23.07 -48.12 -25.84
N TYR A 39 -23.05 -47.01 -25.11
CA TYR A 39 -23.53 -46.92 -23.74
C TYR A 39 -24.96 -46.35 -23.77
N PHE A 40 -25.93 -47.09 -23.22
CA PHE A 40 -27.35 -46.72 -23.21
C PHE A 40 -27.83 -46.41 -21.78
N GLY A 41 -27.02 -45.64 -21.05
CA GLY A 41 -27.27 -45.29 -19.65
C GLY A 41 -28.12 -44.03 -19.49
N PRO A 42 -28.21 -43.47 -18.28
CA PRO A 42 -28.97 -42.25 -18.03
C PRO A 42 -28.34 -41.04 -18.73
N SER A 43 -29.19 -40.16 -19.27
CA SER A 43 -28.78 -38.88 -19.82
C SER A 43 -28.71 -37.82 -18.73
N ILE A 44 -27.49 -37.38 -18.44
CA ILE A 44 -27.15 -36.37 -17.41
C ILE A 44 -26.60 -35.13 -18.12
N VAL A 45 -27.06 -33.95 -17.72
CA VAL A 45 -26.55 -32.65 -18.17
C VAL A 45 -26.21 -31.83 -16.92
N ASP A 46 -24.95 -31.41 -16.83
CA ASP A 46 -24.47 -30.49 -15.79
C ASP A 46 -24.28 -29.10 -16.41
N LEU A 47 -24.87 -28.06 -15.80
CA LEU A 47 -24.74 -26.68 -16.26
C LEU A 47 -24.78 -25.70 -15.08
N ASN A 48 -24.11 -24.56 -15.23
CA ASN A 48 -24.26 -23.43 -14.33
C ASN A 48 -25.55 -22.68 -14.65
N VAL A 49 -26.30 -22.29 -13.63
CA VAL A 49 -27.60 -21.61 -13.75
C VAL A 49 -27.62 -20.39 -12.84
N THR A 50 -28.24 -19.30 -13.28
CA THR A 50 -28.41 -18.09 -12.46
C THR A 50 -29.68 -18.21 -11.60
N ALA A 51 -29.66 -17.70 -10.37
CA ALA A 51 -30.84 -17.67 -9.53
C ALA A 51 -32.01 -16.94 -10.22
N GLY A 52 -33.16 -17.61 -10.33
CA GLY A 52 -34.34 -17.10 -11.02
C GLY A 52 -34.32 -17.25 -12.55
N GLN A 53 -33.31 -17.93 -13.12
CA GLN A 53 -33.31 -18.28 -14.54
C GLN A 53 -34.38 -19.35 -14.83
N ASP A 54 -35.24 -19.07 -15.81
CA ASP A 54 -36.16 -20.06 -16.35
C ASP A 54 -35.42 -21.01 -17.28
N LEU A 55 -35.59 -22.31 -17.07
CA LEU A 55 -35.02 -23.37 -17.90
C LEU A 55 -36.14 -24.22 -18.49
N ILE A 56 -35.97 -24.62 -19.75
CA ILE A 56 -36.88 -25.54 -20.42
C ILE A 56 -36.19 -26.87 -20.60
N ILE A 57 -36.66 -27.87 -19.86
CA ILE A 57 -36.17 -29.25 -19.98
C ILE A 57 -37.02 -29.96 -21.03
N PHE A 58 -36.37 -30.35 -22.13
CA PHE A 58 -36.99 -31.06 -23.23
C PHE A 58 -36.44 -32.48 -23.34
N TRP A 59 -37.33 -33.46 -23.24
CA TRP A 59 -37.03 -34.88 -23.45
C TRP A 59 -37.52 -35.33 -24.82
N ALA A 60 -36.62 -35.78 -25.69
CA ALA A 60 -37.01 -36.34 -26.96
C ALA A 60 -37.40 -37.82 -26.81
N ASN A 61 -38.62 -38.17 -27.23
CA ASN A 61 -39.18 -39.52 -27.09
C ASN A 61 -38.97 -40.39 -28.34
N ALA A 62 -37.87 -40.20 -29.07
CA ALA A 62 -37.65 -40.72 -30.43
C ALA A 62 -37.87 -42.24 -30.56
N TRP A 63 -37.68 -43.00 -29.48
CA TRP A 63 -37.83 -44.46 -29.44
C TRP A 63 -38.88 -44.98 -28.46
N ASN A 64 -39.75 -44.10 -27.98
CA ASN A 64 -40.81 -44.42 -27.03
C ASN A 64 -40.26 -45.14 -25.77
N PRO A 65 -39.31 -44.52 -25.03
CA PRO A 65 -38.53 -45.16 -23.96
C PRO A 65 -39.36 -45.63 -22.75
N GLY A 66 -40.64 -45.28 -22.71
CA GLY A 66 -41.53 -45.59 -21.59
C GLY A 66 -41.37 -44.59 -20.43
N PRO A 67 -41.98 -44.86 -19.26
CA PRO A 67 -41.84 -44.01 -18.08
C PRO A 67 -40.43 -44.11 -17.49
N PHE A 68 -39.92 -43.00 -16.97
CA PHE A 68 -38.62 -42.91 -16.31
C PHE A 68 -38.70 -42.03 -15.06
N VAL A 69 -37.70 -42.17 -14.19
CA VAL A 69 -37.49 -41.27 -13.05
C VAL A 69 -36.53 -40.17 -13.50
N PHE A 70 -36.91 -38.92 -13.26
CA PHE A 70 -36.00 -37.79 -13.42
C PHE A 70 -35.64 -37.23 -12.05
N THR A 71 -34.38 -36.83 -11.89
CA THR A 71 -33.90 -36.10 -10.72
C THR A 71 -33.31 -34.77 -11.20
N ILE A 72 -33.53 -33.72 -10.41
CA ILE A 72 -32.79 -32.47 -10.52
C ILE A 72 -32.05 -32.36 -9.20
N GLU A 73 -30.74 -32.26 -9.28
CA GLU A 73 -29.88 -31.99 -8.14
C GLU A 73 -29.37 -30.56 -8.32
N GLU A 74 -29.71 -29.70 -7.37
CA GLU A 74 -29.13 -28.37 -7.29
C GLU A 74 -27.75 -28.54 -6.65
N GLY A 75 -26.70 -28.18 -7.40
CA GLY A 75 -25.37 -28.05 -6.81
C GLY A 75 -25.38 -26.93 -5.77
N GLU A 76 -24.45 -26.95 -4.82
CA GLU A 76 -24.24 -25.81 -3.92
C GLU A 76 -24.08 -24.55 -4.77
N GLY A 77 -24.97 -23.57 -4.57
CA GLY A 77 -24.87 -22.28 -5.25
C GLY A 77 -23.53 -21.65 -4.86
N THR A 78 -22.78 -21.18 -5.85
CA THR A 78 -21.73 -20.20 -5.59
C THR A 78 -22.45 -18.87 -5.42
N GLU A 79 -22.57 -18.41 -4.18
CA GLU A 79 -22.96 -17.02 -3.92
C GLU A 79 -21.84 -16.16 -4.50
N GLU A 80 -22.17 -15.26 -5.45
CA GLU A 80 -21.17 -14.31 -5.94
C GLU A 80 -20.66 -13.50 -4.75
N CYS A 81 -19.34 -13.41 -4.58
CA CYS A 81 -18.76 -12.49 -3.61
C CYS A 81 -19.28 -11.07 -3.84
N VAL A 82 -19.71 -10.42 -2.76
CA VAL A 82 -20.22 -9.05 -2.79
C VAL A 82 -19.30 -8.19 -1.95
N ASP A 83 -18.69 -7.20 -2.59
CA ASP A 83 -17.91 -6.13 -1.99
C ASP A 83 -18.52 -5.61 -0.69
N ASP A 84 -17.67 -5.31 0.28
CA ASP A 84 -18.11 -4.68 1.51
C ASP A 84 -18.29 -3.15 1.36
N SER A 85 -18.46 -2.45 2.49
CA SER A 85 -18.77 -1.02 2.48
C SER A 85 -17.57 -0.09 2.24
N TYR A 86 -16.36 -0.63 2.25
CA TYR A 86 -15.12 0.15 2.11
C TYR A 86 -14.61 0.22 0.67
N GLU A 87 -15.11 -0.62 -0.23
CA GLU A 87 -14.75 -0.58 -1.65
C GLU A 87 -15.10 0.77 -2.34
N ASP A 88 -14.32 1.26 -3.30
CA ASP A 88 -13.20 0.62 -4.02
C ASP A 88 -11.83 0.93 -3.36
N ASN A 89 -11.25 -0.06 -2.67
CA ASN A 89 -9.95 0.02 -1.98
C ASN A 89 -8.91 -1.00 -2.51
N ASP A 90 -9.06 -1.40 -3.77
CA ASP A 90 -8.27 -2.40 -4.51
C ASP A 90 -6.73 -2.19 -4.57
N GLY A 91 -6.23 -1.02 -4.13
CA GLY A 91 -4.84 -0.65 -4.38
C GLY A 91 -4.26 0.41 -3.46
N TYR A 92 -2.94 0.38 -3.30
CA TYR A 92 -2.19 1.35 -2.48
C TYR A 92 -2.33 2.82 -2.95
N GLN A 93 -2.85 3.05 -4.17
CA GLN A 93 -3.14 4.38 -4.72
C GLN A 93 -4.55 4.87 -4.41
N SER A 94 -5.43 3.97 -3.97
CA SER A 94 -6.82 4.21 -3.59
C SER A 94 -7.12 3.64 -2.19
N PRO A 95 -6.26 3.86 -1.16
CA PRO A 95 -6.56 3.35 0.16
C PRO A 95 -7.74 4.11 0.77
N VAL A 96 -8.51 3.43 1.61
CA VAL A 96 -9.63 4.04 2.32
C VAL A 96 -9.29 4.31 3.79
N PRO A 97 -9.63 5.50 4.33
CA PRO A 97 -9.32 5.83 5.72
C PRO A 97 -10.00 4.88 6.71
N ILE A 98 -9.23 4.41 7.69
CA ILE A 98 -9.72 3.56 8.77
C ILE A 98 -9.30 4.11 10.14
N ASP A 99 -10.13 3.91 11.14
CA ASP A 99 -9.84 4.25 12.54
C ASP A 99 -9.44 2.98 13.31
N PRO A 100 -8.84 3.09 14.52
CA PRO A 100 -8.66 1.94 15.39
C PRO A 100 -10.00 1.29 15.75
N GLY A 101 -10.11 -0.03 15.57
CA GLY A 101 -11.35 -0.77 15.72
C GLY A 101 -11.26 -2.20 15.21
N THR A 102 -12.40 -2.90 15.24
CA THR A 102 -12.56 -4.23 14.66
C THR A 102 -13.67 -4.17 13.61
N TYR A 103 -13.42 -4.79 12.47
CA TYR A 103 -14.22 -4.67 11.25
C TYR A 103 -14.42 -6.06 10.65
N ASP A 104 -15.68 -6.39 10.35
CA ASP A 104 -16.04 -7.57 9.57
C ASP A 104 -16.10 -7.13 8.10
N LEU A 105 -15.25 -7.70 7.25
CA LEU A 105 -14.99 -7.28 5.88
C LEU A 105 -15.11 -8.48 4.92
N MET A 106 -15.11 -8.21 3.62
CA MET A 106 -15.21 -9.22 2.56
C MET A 106 -14.06 -9.04 1.59
N LEU A 107 -13.32 -10.11 1.31
CA LEU A 107 -12.33 -10.12 0.22
C LEU A 107 -12.89 -10.93 -0.95
N CYS A 108 -12.90 -10.34 -2.15
CA CYS A 108 -13.31 -11.05 -3.36
C CYS A 108 -12.13 -11.57 -4.21
N ALA A 109 -12.37 -12.52 -5.11
CA ALA A 109 -11.28 -13.09 -5.90
C ALA A 109 -10.63 -12.03 -6.82
N GLY A 110 -9.34 -11.78 -6.62
CA GLY A 110 -8.55 -10.80 -7.36
C GLY A 110 -8.53 -9.40 -6.74
N ASP A 111 -9.25 -9.23 -5.64
CA ASP A 111 -9.34 -8.04 -4.80
C ASP A 111 -8.12 -7.92 -3.86
N ALA A 112 -7.84 -6.69 -3.44
CA ALA A 112 -6.89 -6.39 -2.39
C ALA A 112 -7.36 -5.16 -1.59
N ASP A 113 -7.54 -5.34 -0.29
CA ASP A 113 -7.96 -4.27 0.58
C ASP A 113 -6.79 -3.40 1.04
N TRP A 114 -6.83 -2.11 0.70
CA TRP A 114 -5.88 -1.11 1.20
C TRP A 114 -6.56 -0.06 2.08
N PHE A 115 -6.05 0.09 3.31
CA PHE A 115 -6.51 1.10 4.25
C PHE A 115 -5.38 2.07 4.61
N ASN A 116 -5.74 3.28 5.05
CA ASN A 116 -4.78 4.23 5.58
C ASN A 116 -5.21 4.83 6.92
N LEU A 117 -4.23 5.10 7.78
CA LEU A 117 -4.43 5.84 9.03
C LEU A 117 -3.18 6.61 9.44
N MET A 118 -3.38 7.68 10.20
CA MET A 118 -2.28 8.45 10.79
C MET A 118 -1.79 7.77 12.06
N VAL A 119 -0.49 7.48 12.14
CA VAL A 119 0.18 6.94 13.32
C VAL A 119 1.11 8.01 13.88
N GLY A 120 0.82 8.48 15.09
CA GLY A 120 1.60 9.48 15.79
C GLY A 120 3.02 9.00 16.10
N ASN A 121 3.94 9.95 16.29
CA ASN A 121 5.27 9.64 16.81
C ASN A 121 5.13 8.97 18.19
N GLY A 122 5.81 7.86 18.42
CA GLY A 122 5.73 7.14 19.69
C GLY A 122 4.51 6.25 19.83
N GLN A 123 3.85 5.96 18.71
CA GLN A 123 2.77 4.99 18.65
C GLN A 123 3.21 3.73 17.90
N THR A 124 2.66 2.61 18.31
CA THR A 124 2.76 1.32 17.62
C THR A 124 1.42 0.99 17.01
N LEU A 125 1.42 0.79 15.69
CA LEU A 125 0.30 0.20 14.96
C LEU A 125 0.40 -1.32 15.06
N THR A 126 -0.67 -1.97 15.50
CA THR A 126 -0.86 -3.42 15.47
C THR A 126 -2.06 -3.73 14.59
N VAL A 127 -1.87 -4.64 13.65
CA VAL A 127 -2.89 -5.09 12.70
C VAL A 127 -3.03 -6.60 12.83
N SER A 128 -4.26 -7.09 12.97
CA SER A 128 -4.54 -8.52 12.95
C SER A 128 -5.66 -8.89 12.00
N LEU A 129 -5.53 -10.04 11.35
CA LEU A 129 -6.58 -10.68 10.55
C LEU A 129 -6.98 -12.00 11.20
N THR A 130 -8.29 -12.18 11.42
CA THR A 130 -8.90 -13.42 11.91
C THR A 130 -10.03 -13.88 11.00
N ASP A 131 -10.58 -15.07 11.26
CA ASP A 131 -11.68 -15.67 10.50
C ASP A 131 -11.35 -15.94 9.01
N ILE A 132 -10.05 -16.06 8.70
CA ILE A 132 -9.49 -16.29 7.34
C ILE A 132 -9.39 -17.77 6.94
N ASN A 133 -9.95 -18.67 7.73
CA ASN A 133 -9.85 -20.12 7.47
C ASN A 133 -10.62 -20.55 6.22
N GLU A 134 -11.60 -19.77 5.78
CA GLU A 134 -12.41 -20.02 4.59
C GLU A 134 -11.88 -19.29 3.35
N THR A 135 -10.98 -18.31 3.52
CA THR A 135 -10.49 -17.45 2.44
C THR A 135 -9.38 -18.08 1.60
N GLY A 136 -8.89 -19.28 1.89
CA GLY A 136 -7.89 -19.94 1.05
C GLY A 136 -6.46 -19.38 1.17
N GLY A 137 -6.19 -18.52 2.16
CA GLY A 137 -4.86 -18.00 2.52
C GLY A 137 -4.68 -16.54 2.14
N MET A 138 -4.24 -15.71 3.10
CA MET A 138 -4.10 -14.26 2.91
C MET A 138 -2.72 -13.77 3.36
N ASP A 139 -2.40 -12.54 2.97
CA ASP A 139 -1.26 -11.77 3.46
C ASP A 139 -1.69 -10.42 4.02
N VAL A 140 -1.00 -10.01 5.10
CA VAL A 140 -1.16 -8.70 5.74
C VAL A 140 0.16 -7.93 5.68
N GLY A 141 0.08 -6.63 5.44
CA GLY A 141 1.24 -5.75 5.36
C GLY A 141 1.00 -4.37 5.97
N ILE A 142 2.05 -3.79 6.56
CA ILE A 142 2.11 -2.37 6.96
C ILE A 142 3.15 -1.69 6.07
N PHE A 143 2.81 -0.52 5.51
CA PHE A 143 3.69 0.30 4.70
C PHE A 143 3.65 1.75 5.19
N ALA A 144 4.70 2.52 4.89
CA ALA A 144 4.67 3.98 5.04
C ALA A 144 5.41 4.62 3.88
N LEU A 145 4.72 5.45 3.08
CA LEU A 145 5.27 6.03 1.85
C LEU A 145 6.47 6.96 2.10
N GLU A 146 6.53 7.56 3.30
CA GLU A 146 7.59 8.49 3.69
C GLU A 146 8.90 7.79 4.11
N ILE A 147 8.85 6.51 4.52
CA ILE A 147 10.02 5.77 5.02
C ILE A 147 10.73 5.05 3.88
N ASP A 148 10.05 4.06 3.29
CA ASP A 148 10.48 3.34 2.10
C ASP A 148 9.25 2.71 1.45
N PRO A 149 8.76 3.28 0.33
CA PRO A 149 7.57 2.74 -0.34
C PRO A 149 7.87 1.43 -1.10
N SER A 150 9.12 0.96 -1.13
CA SER A 150 9.53 -0.20 -1.95
C SER A 150 9.14 -1.54 -1.32
N TYR A 151 8.97 -1.60 0.00
CA TYR A 151 8.71 -2.83 0.75
C TYR A 151 7.79 -2.58 1.95
N ALA A 152 7.08 -3.63 2.37
CA ALA A 152 6.35 -3.61 3.63
C ALA A 152 7.32 -3.48 4.81
N LEU A 153 6.98 -2.63 5.77
CA LEU A 153 7.68 -2.46 7.05
C LEU A 153 7.46 -3.66 7.97
N ALA A 154 6.27 -4.26 7.90
CA ALA A 154 5.94 -5.53 8.52
C ALA A 154 5.02 -6.32 7.58
N TYR A 155 5.20 -7.63 7.50
CA TYR A 155 4.47 -8.50 6.57
C TYR A 155 4.33 -9.92 7.14
N MET A 156 3.18 -10.54 6.93
CA MET A 156 2.92 -11.93 7.29
C MET A 156 1.96 -12.59 6.30
N THR A 157 2.05 -13.91 6.18
CA THR A 157 1.07 -14.76 5.49
C THR A 157 0.75 -15.97 6.36
N ASP A 158 -0.53 -16.27 6.52
CA ASP A 158 -1.04 -17.43 7.26
C ASP A 158 -2.46 -17.77 6.75
N TYR A 159 -3.00 -18.90 7.19
CA TYR A 159 -4.32 -19.42 6.84
C TYR A 159 -5.29 -19.41 8.04
N ASN A 160 -4.84 -19.03 9.24
CA ASN A 160 -5.67 -19.05 10.45
C ASN A 160 -5.71 -17.71 11.19
N TYR A 161 -4.55 -17.14 11.46
CA TYR A 161 -4.38 -15.93 12.26
C TYR A 161 -3.14 -15.20 11.80
N MET A 162 -3.25 -13.90 11.58
CA MET A 162 -2.10 -13.04 11.31
C MET A 162 -2.12 -11.85 12.25
N GLU A 163 -0.95 -11.49 12.76
CA GLU A 163 -0.75 -10.27 13.55
C GLU A 163 0.63 -9.71 13.23
N ILE A 164 0.66 -8.43 12.85
CA ILE A 164 1.89 -7.68 12.61
C ILE A 164 1.81 -6.34 13.32
N SER A 165 2.97 -5.80 13.68
CA SER A 165 3.06 -4.50 14.34
C SER A 165 4.25 -3.68 13.86
N TYR A 166 4.12 -2.36 13.83
CA TYR A 166 5.22 -1.44 13.56
C TYR A 166 5.12 -0.16 14.39
N SER A 167 6.25 0.27 14.96
CA SER A 167 6.34 1.48 15.79
C SER A 167 6.85 2.68 15.00
N ASN A 168 6.13 3.79 15.03
CA ASN A 168 6.59 5.05 14.45
C ASN A 168 7.61 5.73 15.38
N ASN A 169 8.90 5.59 15.03
CA ASN A 169 10.03 6.20 15.75
C ASN A 169 10.50 7.53 15.12
N LEU A 170 9.74 8.08 14.17
CA LEU A 170 10.05 9.38 13.58
C LEU A 170 9.64 10.50 14.53
N ASP A 171 10.11 11.71 14.23
CA ASP A 171 9.85 12.91 15.02
C ASP A 171 8.52 13.59 14.68
N HIS A 172 7.70 12.98 13.83
CA HIS A 172 6.38 13.44 13.46
C HIS A 172 5.40 12.27 13.19
N PRO A 173 4.08 12.52 13.21
CA PRO A 173 3.08 11.57 12.72
C PRO A 173 3.33 11.20 11.27
N VAL A 174 3.07 9.95 10.91
CA VAL A 174 3.20 9.42 9.55
C VAL A 174 1.95 8.66 9.16
N GLU A 175 1.56 8.79 7.90
CA GLU A 175 0.48 8.00 7.31
C GLU A 175 0.97 6.59 7.00
N PHE A 176 0.34 5.60 7.62
CA PHE A 176 0.62 4.19 7.37
C PHE A 176 -0.48 3.62 6.48
N LEU A 177 -0.08 2.72 5.58
CA LEU A 177 -0.98 1.89 4.80
C LEU A 177 -1.04 0.50 5.42
N VAL A 178 -2.24 -0.06 5.50
CA VAL A 178 -2.51 -1.44 5.88
C VAL A 178 -3.05 -2.15 4.65
N MET A 179 -2.52 -3.33 4.36
CA MET A 179 -2.95 -4.16 3.23
C MET A 179 -3.44 -5.50 3.76
N ALA A 180 -4.59 -5.95 3.30
CA ALA A 180 -5.06 -7.33 3.39
C ALA A 180 -5.36 -7.83 1.97
N ARG A 181 -4.76 -8.95 1.55
CA ARG A 181 -5.00 -9.50 0.20
C ARG A 181 -4.67 -10.99 0.15
N ASP A 182 -4.72 -11.57 -1.05
CA ASP A 182 -3.99 -12.78 -1.40
C ASP A 182 -3.04 -12.54 -2.57
N TYR A 183 -1.80 -13.01 -2.44
CA TYR A 183 -0.78 -12.93 -3.47
C TYR A 183 -1.19 -13.56 -4.82
N TYR A 184 -2.01 -14.61 -4.80
CA TYR A 184 -2.49 -15.27 -6.02
C TYR A 184 -3.83 -14.73 -6.52
N GLY A 185 -4.51 -13.87 -5.76
CA GLY A 185 -5.84 -13.34 -6.09
C GLY A 185 -6.92 -14.43 -6.17
N MET A 186 -6.75 -15.52 -5.42
CA MET A 186 -7.67 -16.66 -5.42
C MET A 186 -8.50 -16.71 -4.13
N ALA A 187 -8.11 -15.94 -3.11
CA ALA A 187 -8.83 -15.88 -1.86
C ALA A 187 -10.19 -15.20 -2.02
N GLU A 188 -11.21 -15.78 -1.41
CA GLU A 188 -12.56 -15.24 -1.40
C GLU A 188 -13.24 -15.58 -0.08
N GLY A 189 -13.89 -14.61 0.55
CA GLY A 189 -14.71 -14.82 1.74
C GLY A 189 -14.53 -13.76 2.81
N PRO A 190 -15.29 -13.88 3.91
CA PRO A 190 -15.27 -12.92 4.99
C PRO A 190 -13.95 -13.00 5.76
N TYR A 191 -13.54 -11.88 6.32
CA TYR A 191 -12.44 -11.82 7.28
C TYR A 191 -12.69 -10.72 8.31
N THR A 192 -12.02 -10.84 9.46
CA THR A 192 -12.08 -9.83 10.52
C THR A 192 -10.76 -9.08 10.61
N LEU A 193 -10.78 -7.77 10.35
CA LEU A 193 -9.65 -6.87 10.54
C LEU A 193 -9.72 -6.20 11.90
N THR A 194 -8.66 -6.23 12.68
CA THR A 194 -8.51 -5.39 13.88
C THR A 194 -7.31 -4.47 13.73
N ILE A 195 -7.55 -3.18 13.95
CA ILE A 195 -6.58 -2.10 13.97
C ILE A 195 -6.46 -1.59 15.40
N ALA A 196 -5.28 -1.69 15.99
CA ALA A 196 -4.97 -1.15 17.30
C ALA A 196 -3.78 -0.18 17.22
N VAL A 197 -3.88 0.94 17.92
CA VAL A 197 -2.78 1.90 18.06
C VAL A 197 -2.51 2.12 19.54
N GLU A 198 -1.27 1.87 19.95
CA GLU A 198 -0.85 1.97 21.36
C GLU A 198 0.36 2.89 21.50
N ASP A 199 0.37 3.74 22.53
CA ASP A 199 1.51 4.59 22.84
C ASP A 199 2.64 3.77 23.47
N PHE A 200 3.90 4.07 23.12
CA PHE A 200 5.08 3.53 23.77
C PHE A 200 6.00 4.66 24.26
N GLU A 201 6.77 4.35 25.31
CA GLU A 201 7.72 5.30 25.87
C GLU A 201 8.92 5.49 24.94
N GLN A 202 9.03 6.68 24.35
CA GLN A 202 10.19 7.07 23.58
C GLN A 202 11.26 7.72 24.45
N THR A 203 12.52 7.57 24.04
CA THR A 203 13.59 8.38 24.62
C THR A 203 13.57 9.75 23.95
N THR A 204 13.42 10.81 24.73
CA THR A 204 13.58 12.19 24.26
C THR A 204 14.86 12.81 24.79
N TYR A 205 15.27 13.94 24.21
CA TYR A 205 16.48 14.65 24.58
C TYR A 205 16.16 16.10 24.96
N THR A 206 16.89 16.61 25.95
CA THR A 206 16.87 18.02 26.33
C THR A 206 18.25 18.61 26.13
N VAL A 207 18.33 19.71 25.38
CA VAL A 207 19.57 20.45 25.12
C VAL A 207 19.64 21.63 26.07
N TYR A 208 20.78 21.74 26.76
CA TYR A 208 21.08 22.82 27.69
C TYR A 208 22.19 23.69 27.12
N ARG A 209 22.06 25.00 27.31
CA ARG A 209 23.09 26.01 27.05
C ARG A 209 23.36 26.77 28.34
N ASP A 210 24.62 26.80 28.75
CA ASP A 210 25.07 27.46 29.98
C ASP A 210 24.25 27.06 31.23
N GLY A 211 23.82 25.79 31.27
CA GLY A 211 23.00 25.20 32.34
C GLY A 211 21.49 25.45 32.24
N GLY A 212 21.01 26.25 31.28
CA GLY A 212 19.58 26.45 31.01
C GLY A 212 19.09 25.60 29.85
N ALA A 213 17.92 24.95 29.98
CA ALA A 213 17.31 24.22 28.87
C ALA A 213 16.87 25.20 27.76
N ILE A 214 17.27 24.90 26.51
CA ILE A 214 16.90 25.69 25.32
C ILE A 214 16.00 24.92 24.36
N ALA A 215 15.99 23.59 24.45
CA ALA A 215 15.07 22.70 23.73
C ALA A 215 14.83 21.44 24.56
N SER A 216 13.60 20.94 24.58
CA SER A 216 13.20 19.71 25.28
C SER A 216 12.37 18.84 24.35
N ASP A 217 12.11 17.60 24.79
CA ASP A 217 11.24 16.64 24.10
C ASP A 217 11.69 16.34 22.65
N LEU A 218 12.98 16.52 22.38
CA LEU A 218 13.57 16.25 21.07
C LEU A 218 13.65 14.75 20.84
N LEU A 219 13.24 14.29 19.67
CA LEU A 219 13.35 12.89 19.25
C LEU A 219 14.57 12.65 18.36
N LEU A 220 15.07 13.71 17.72
CA LEU A 220 16.26 13.66 16.88
C LEU A 220 17.54 13.67 17.71
N LEU A 221 18.60 13.12 17.12
CA LEU A 221 19.95 13.14 17.68
C LEU A 221 20.77 14.35 17.20
N ASP A 222 20.10 15.34 16.62
CA ASP A 222 20.68 16.62 16.23
C ASP A 222 19.79 17.78 16.69
N TYR A 223 20.42 18.93 16.83
CA TYR A 223 19.77 20.19 17.17
C TYR A 223 20.68 21.34 16.72
N SER A 224 20.09 22.41 16.21
CA SER A 224 20.82 23.63 15.83
C SER A 224 20.30 24.81 16.65
N ASP A 225 21.18 25.38 17.48
CA ASP A 225 20.88 26.60 18.21
C ASP A 225 20.99 27.81 17.27
N VAL A 226 19.86 28.39 16.92
CA VAL A 226 19.76 29.56 16.02
C VAL A 226 19.73 30.90 16.78
N ASP A 227 19.63 30.86 18.11
CA ASP A 227 19.51 32.04 18.96
C ASP A 227 20.86 32.37 19.63
N ILE A 228 21.93 32.43 18.82
CA ILE A 228 23.30 32.72 19.24
C ILE A 228 23.76 34.11 18.77
N ALA A 229 24.71 34.70 19.49
CA ALA A 229 25.40 35.90 19.08
C ALA A 229 26.83 35.61 18.60
N ASP A 230 27.29 36.39 17.64
CA ASP A 230 28.66 36.35 17.15
C ASP A 230 29.67 36.68 18.25
N ASN A 231 30.81 35.98 18.22
CA ASN A 231 31.94 36.13 19.13
C ASN A 231 31.58 35.93 20.61
N VAL A 232 30.50 35.19 20.88
CA VAL A 232 30.12 34.72 22.21
C VAL A 232 30.33 33.20 22.25
N GLU A 233 30.98 32.73 23.31
CA GLU A 233 31.16 31.30 23.57
C GLU A 233 29.90 30.75 24.24
N TYR A 234 29.42 29.61 23.73
CA TYR A 234 28.30 28.88 24.30
C TYR A 234 28.72 27.45 24.59
N CYS A 235 28.38 26.95 25.78
CA CYS A 235 28.65 25.58 26.19
C CYS A 235 27.36 24.78 26.30
N TYR A 236 27.35 23.61 25.66
CA TYR A 236 26.18 22.75 25.53
C TYR A 236 26.36 21.42 26.26
N THR A 237 25.28 20.93 26.84
CA THR A 237 25.14 19.55 27.35
C THR A 237 23.78 19.01 26.94
N VAL A 238 23.66 17.68 26.88
CA VAL A 238 22.41 17.00 26.53
C VAL A 238 22.08 15.97 27.59
N THR A 239 20.82 15.87 27.98
CA THR A 239 20.27 14.77 28.78
C THR A 239 19.29 13.96 27.95
N ALA A 240 19.18 12.66 28.26
CA ALA A 240 18.12 11.80 27.73
C ALA A 240 17.03 11.66 28.79
N ASN A 241 15.77 11.56 28.36
CA ASN A 241 14.62 11.30 29.21
C ASN A 241 13.86 10.07 28.68
N LEU A 242 13.55 9.11 29.55
CA LEU A 242 12.72 7.96 29.22
C LEU A 242 11.75 7.70 30.38
N GLY A 243 10.44 7.67 30.12
CA GLY A 243 9.44 7.45 31.15
C GLY A 243 9.46 8.49 32.27
N GLY A 244 9.83 9.74 31.94
CA GLY A 244 10.00 10.83 32.91
C GLY A 244 11.28 10.76 33.74
N VAL A 245 12.14 9.76 33.50
CA VAL A 245 13.42 9.64 34.18
C VAL A 245 14.51 10.26 33.32
N GLU A 246 15.10 11.34 33.82
CA GLU A 246 16.19 12.05 33.16
C GLU A 246 17.56 11.46 33.52
N SER A 247 18.45 11.36 32.52
CA SER A 247 19.83 10.91 32.70
C SER A 247 20.72 12.00 33.32
N PRO A 248 21.93 11.65 33.80
CA PRO A 248 23.00 12.64 33.96
C PRO A 248 23.31 13.35 32.62
N PRO A 249 23.81 14.60 32.65
CA PRO A 249 24.21 15.31 31.45
C PRO A 249 25.39 14.62 30.75
N SER A 250 25.46 14.80 29.44
CA SER A 250 26.61 14.45 28.61
C SER A 250 27.90 15.18 29.06
N ASN A 251 29.01 14.91 28.38
CA ASN A 251 30.14 15.85 28.44
C ASN A 251 29.70 17.22 27.92
N GLU A 252 30.36 18.26 28.41
CA GLU A 252 30.20 19.62 27.93
C GLU A 252 30.96 19.82 26.61
N ALA A 253 30.35 20.53 25.67
CA ALA A 253 30.95 20.91 24.40
C ALA A 253 30.75 22.41 24.18
N CYS A 254 31.84 23.17 23.97
CA CYS A 254 31.79 24.62 23.82
C CYS A 254 32.27 25.04 22.43
N GLU A 255 31.62 26.06 21.87
CA GLU A 255 32.00 26.65 20.58
C GLU A 255 31.70 28.15 20.58
N THR A 256 32.48 28.92 19.82
CA THR A 256 32.24 30.34 19.56
C THR A 256 32.03 30.53 18.07
N HIS A 257 30.84 30.98 17.66
CA HIS A 257 30.65 31.41 16.29
C HIS A 257 31.41 32.72 16.04
N VAL A 258 32.44 32.69 15.19
CA VAL A 258 33.25 33.87 14.89
C VAL A 258 32.63 34.64 13.74
N TYR A 259 32.26 35.90 13.99
CA TYR A 259 31.89 36.80 12.90
C TYR A 259 33.10 37.11 12.05
N ILE A 260 33.04 36.71 10.80
CA ILE A 260 34.01 37.11 9.79
C ILE A 260 33.40 38.28 9.04
N GLU A 261 34.00 39.47 9.21
CA GLU A 261 33.60 40.63 8.42
C GLU A 261 33.86 40.32 6.94
N PRO A 262 32.84 40.43 6.07
CA PRO A 262 33.04 40.21 4.65
C PRO A 262 34.04 41.22 4.09
N PRO A 263 34.80 40.86 3.05
CA PRO A 263 35.68 41.79 2.38
C PRO A 263 34.92 43.02 1.89
N ALA A 264 35.58 44.18 1.90
CA ALA A 264 35.01 45.40 1.37
C ALA A 264 34.58 45.20 -0.10
N ALA A 265 33.59 45.96 -0.56
CA ALA A 265 33.25 45.94 -1.97
C ALA A 265 34.45 46.44 -2.81
N PRO A 266 34.77 45.82 -3.95
CA PRO A 266 35.68 46.40 -4.92
C PRO A 266 35.23 47.79 -5.34
N THR A 267 36.19 48.66 -5.63
CA THR A 267 35.94 50.06 -5.99
C THR A 267 36.37 50.32 -7.44
N ASN A 268 36.03 51.51 -7.94
CA ASN A 268 36.50 52.01 -9.23
C ASN A 268 36.25 51.06 -10.43
N VAL A 269 35.08 50.41 -10.47
CA VAL A 269 34.69 49.58 -11.60
C VAL A 269 34.56 50.45 -12.85
N ALA A 270 35.34 50.14 -13.88
CA ALA A 270 35.32 50.81 -15.16
C ALA A 270 35.20 49.79 -16.29
N ALA A 271 34.48 50.19 -17.34
CA ALA A 271 34.29 49.41 -18.56
C ALA A 271 34.41 50.36 -19.75
N GLU A 272 35.35 50.07 -20.65
CA GLU A 272 35.61 50.91 -21.82
C GLU A 272 35.55 50.07 -23.09
N GLY A 273 34.96 50.61 -24.16
CA GLY A 273 34.96 49.95 -25.47
C GLY A 273 36.33 50.09 -26.14
N GLY A 274 36.91 48.98 -26.61
CA GLY A 274 38.24 48.99 -27.20
C GLY A 274 38.52 47.79 -28.09
N TRP A 275 39.81 47.53 -28.29
CA TRP A 275 40.31 46.41 -29.09
C TRP A 275 41.26 45.58 -28.24
N LEU A 276 41.02 44.27 -28.14
CA LEU A 276 41.92 43.32 -27.47
C LEU A 276 42.86 42.71 -28.51
N ASN A 277 44.17 42.88 -28.32
CA ASN A 277 45.17 42.23 -29.17
C ASN A 277 45.48 40.83 -28.63
N VAL A 278 45.19 39.80 -29.42
CA VAL A 278 45.56 38.42 -29.11
C VAL A 278 46.46 37.90 -30.22
N CYS A 279 47.74 37.68 -29.91
CA CYS A 279 48.75 37.19 -30.84
C CYS A 279 48.86 38.01 -32.15
N GLY A 280 48.68 39.34 -32.08
CA GLY A 280 48.81 40.22 -33.25
C GLY A 280 47.53 40.41 -34.06
N VAL A 281 46.38 39.90 -33.60
CA VAL A 281 45.06 40.15 -34.20
C VAL A 281 44.18 40.93 -33.22
N ASP A 282 43.53 41.99 -33.70
CA ASP A 282 42.66 42.86 -32.89
C ASP A 282 41.18 42.41 -32.97
N TYR A 283 40.54 42.27 -31.80
CA TYR A 283 39.11 41.95 -31.68
C TYR A 283 38.35 43.08 -30.96
N PRO A 284 37.13 43.46 -31.41
CA PRO A 284 36.29 44.37 -30.64
C PRO A 284 36.03 43.74 -29.27
N ALA A 285 36.33 44.48 -28.20
CA ALA A 285 36.20 44.00 -26.84
C ALA A 285 35.77 45.14 -25.92
N ILE A 286 35.24 44.78 -24.75
CA ILE A 286 34.99 45.71 -23.65
C ILE A 286 35.85 45.24 -22.48
N PRO A 287 37.09 45.73 -22.33
CA PRO A 287 37.85 45.50 -21.10
C PRO A 287 37.15 46.10 -19.89
N TRP A 288 37.25 45.38 -18.77
CA TRP A 288 36.79 45.81 -17.46
C TRP A 288 37.96 45.86 -16.49
N SER A 289 37.95 46.83 -15.59
CA SER A 289 38.88 46.93 -14.46
C SER A 289 38.13 47.29 -13.20
N TRP A 290 38.68 46.91 -12.05
CA TRP A 290 38.25 47.37 -10.74
C TRP A 290 39.47 47.41 -9.83
N ASP A 291 39.38 48.21 -8.78
CA ASP A 291 40.38 48.27 -7.73
C ASP A 291 39.88 47.50 -6.50
N TYR A 292 40.79 46.82 -5.81
CA TYR A 292 40.49 46.18 -4.54
C TYR A 292 41.69 46.32 -3.60
N ASP A 293 41.49 47.08 -2.52
CA ASP A 293 42.51 47.24 -1.49
C ASP A 293 42.53 45.98 -0.63
N LEU A 294 43.59 45.19 -0.82
CA LEU A 294 43.82 44.00 -0.01
C LEU A 294 44.25 44.40 1.41
N PRO A 295 43.86 43.65 2.45
CA PRO A 295 44.37 43.87 3.79
C PRO A 295 45.91 43.84 3.83
N GLU A 296 46.52 44.70 4.65
CA GLU A 296 47.98 44.73 4.83
C GLU A 296 48.53 43.33 5.19
N GLY A 297 49.54 42.88 4.44
CA GLY A 297 50.17 41.55 4.63
C GLY A 297 49.64 40.45 3.71
N THR A 298 48.66 40.73 2.84
CA THR A 298 48.17 39.76 1.84
C THR A 298 49.14 39.70 0.65
N ASN A 299 49.97 38.66 0.57
CA ASN A 299 50.80 38.39 -0.60
C ASN A 299 49.97 37.70 -1.69
N VAL A 300 49.60 38.43 -2.74
CA VAL A 300 49.06 37.81 -3.96
C VAL A 300 50.24 37.46 -4.84
N ASN A 301 50.64 36.18 -4.86
CA ASN A 301 51.51 35.69 -5.92
C ASN A 301 50.64 35.59 -7.18
N VAL A 302 50.78 36.56 -8.09
CA VAL A 302 50.24 36.51 -9.45
C VAL A 302 51.26 35.82 -10.36
#